data_AF-A0A024TF89-F1
#
_entry.id   AF-A0A024TF89-F1
#
_cell.length_a   1.000
_cell.length_b   1.000
_cell.length_c   1.000
_cell.angle_alpha   90.00
_cell.angle_beta   90.00
_cell.angle_gamma   90.00
#
_symmetry.space_group_name_H-M   'P 1'
#
loop_
_entity.id
_entity.type
_entity.pdbx_description
1 polymer ?
#
loop_
_entity_poly.entity_id
_entity_poly.type
_entity_poly.pdbx_seq_one_letter_code
_entity_poly.pdbx_strand_id
1 'polypeptide(L)'
;MSTKKTSEWRLEQCRTNQRRYRRQAQEGMRSLEEQVAMLTVETARLEGNLTILRSTTLLASAGAKLIAHYLDVFRHGLVAHNEATQVHLVRSIVATDAIVTGVQGGADAVLEGWRQYSRAFPAMELVQSHMDVLHLDSSQLVHCFGHIECRISRQTLETIYPHLLQQDQDLACRLLGQVLKVRQSAPRSWLNAA
;
A
#
# COMPACT_ATOMS: atom_id res chain seq x y z
N MET A 1 34.80 66.69 15.86
CA MET A 1 35.11 65.34 16.39
C MET A 1 33.83 64.60 16.80
N SER A 2 32.95 64.19 15.87
CA SER A 2 31.68 63.51 16.22
C SER A 2 31.19 62.52 15.15
N THR A 3 32.07 61.64 14.66
CA THR A 3 31.73 60.65 13.60
C THR A 3 32.15 59.21 13.93
N LYS A 4 33.21 58.99 14.73
CA LYS A 4 33.65 57.63 15.15
C LYS A 4 32.67 56.93 16.11
N LYS A 5 32.05 57.66 17.05
CA LYS A 5 31.06 57.08 17.98
C LYS A 5 29.81 56.56 17.26
N THR A 6 29.42 57.20 16.16
CA THR A 6 28.25 56.82 15.36
C THR A 6 28.47 55.54 14.57
N SER A 7 29.71 55.24 14.12
CA SER A 7 30.03 54.00 13.42
C SER A 7 30.17 52.80 14.37
N GLU A 8 30.80 52.98 15.53
CA GLU A 8 30.90 51.95 16.56
C GLU A 8 29.52 51.59 17.12
N TRP A 9 28.68 52.59 17.38
CA TRP A 9 27.30 52.38 17.81
C TRP A 9 26.48 51.61 16.77
N ARG A 10 26.62 51.91 15.47
CA ARG A 10 25.95 51.17 14.39
C ARG A 10 26.43 49.72 14.29
N LEU A 11 27.73 49.45 14.44
CA LEU A 11 28.27 48.09 14.45
C LEU A 11 27.75 47.29 15.64
N GLU A 12 27.69 47.90 16.82
CA GLU A 12 27.15 47.25 18.03
C GLU A 12 25.65 46.97 17.92
N GLN A 13 24.89 47.88 17.30
CA GLN A 13 23.48 47.67 16.95
C GLN A 13 23.30 46.54 15.93
N CYS A 14 24.13 46.48 14.87
CA CYS A 14 24.11 45.38 13.90
C CYS A 14 24.42 44.03 14.57
N ARG A 15 25.41 43.97 15.47
CA ARG A 15 25.73 42.76 16.25
C ARG A 15 24.58 42.34 17.15
N THR A 16 23.96 43.29 17.83
CA THR A 16 22.80 43.04 18.72
C THR A 16 21.60 42.53 17.91
N ASN A 17 21.30 43.15 16.77
CA ASN A 17 20.24 42.69 15.88
C ASN A 17 20.54 41.31 15.28
N GLN A 18 21.77 41.05 14.81
CA GLN A 18 22.16 39.73 14.30
C GLN A 18 22.04 38.64 15.38
N ARG A 19 22.44 38.93 16.63
CA ARG A 19 22.24 38.01 17.76
C ARG A 19 20.75 37.76 18.03
N ARG A 20 19.92 38.79 17.97
CA ARG A 20 18.47 38.68 18.13
C ARG A 20 17.83 37.83 17.02
N TYR A 21 18.19 38.06 15.76
CA TYR A 21 17.71 37.26 14.63
C TYR A 21 18.14 35.80 14.73
N ARG A 22 19.41 35.53 15.08
CA ARG A 22 19.89 34.16 15.31
C ARG A 22 19.15 33.48 16.45
N ARG A 23 18.89 34.20 17.55
CA ARG A 23 18.10 33.67 18.67
C ARG A 23 16.67 33.35 18.25
N GLN A 24 15.98 34.28 17.57
CA GLN A 24 14.63 34.04 17.07
C GLN A 24 14.56 32.87 16.09
N ALA A 25 15.56 32.73 15.21
CA ALA A 25 15.64 31.59 14.29
C ALA A 25 15.87 30.27 15.05
N GLN A 26 16.70 30.26 16.09
CA GLN A 26 16.94 29.09 16.94
C GLN A 26 15.70 28.71 17.76
N GLU A 27 15.00 29.69 18.33
CA GLU A 27 13.74 29.48 19.06
C GLU A 27 12.65 28.95 18.13
N GLY A 28 12.55 29.49 16.92
CA GLY A 28 11.63 29.00 15.90
C GLY A 28 11.95 27.57 15.46
N MET A 29 13.23 27.26 15.22
CA MET A 29 13.68 25.90 14.89
C MET A 29 13.34 24.92 16.00
N ARG A 30 13.66 25.26 17.25
CA ARG A 30 13.36 24.44 18.42
C ARG A 30 11.87 24.19 18.58
N SER A 31 11.03 25.21 18.39
CA SER A 31 9.58 25.05 18.45
C SER A 31 9.06 24.13 17.35
N LEU A 32 9.65 24.19 16.15
CA LEU A 32 9.28 23.28 15.06
C LEU A 32 9.72 21.85 15.36
N GLU A 33 10.92 21.65 15.89
CA GLU A 33 11.42 20.34 16.33
C GLU A 33 10.51 19.73 17.41
N GLU A 34 10.08 20.52 18.39
CA GLU A 34 9.14 20.10 19.43
C GLU A 34 7.77 19.72 18.83
N GLN A 35 7.26 20.50 17.88
CA GLN A 35 6.01 20.18 17.17
C GLN A 35 6.13 18.89 16.34
N VAL A 36 7.23 18.69 15.62
CA VAL A 36 7.47 17.45 14.85
C VAL A 36 7.54 16.26 15.80
N ALA A 37 8.22 16.39 16.94
CA ALA A 37 8.30 15.33 17.93
C ALA A 37 6.91 14.97 18.50
N MET A 38 6.11 15.97 18.87
CA MET A 38 4.74 15.77 19.35
C MET A 38 3.85 15.10 18.30
N LEU A 39 3.88 15.59 17.06
CA LEU A 39 3.07 15.04 15.97
C LEU A 39 3.49 13.61 15.66
N THR A 40 4.79 13.29 15.69
CA THR A 40 5.28 11.92 15.45
C THR A 40 4.73 10.95 16.50
N VAL A 41 4.75 11.35 17.78
CA VAL A 41 4.17 10.53 18.87
C VAL A 41 2.67 10.36 18.68
N GLU A 42 1.97 11.44 18.33
CA GLU A 42 0.52 11.41 18.15
C GLU A 42 0.12 10.56 16.94
N THR A 43 0.84 10.66 15.82
CA THR A 43 0.64 9.78 14.65
C THR A 43 0.83 8.32 15.03
N ALA A 44 1.93 7.96 15.70
CA ALA A 44 2.16 6.59 16.14
C ALA A 44 1.03 6.07 17.08
N ARG A 45 0.53 6.93 17.98
CA ARG A 45 -0.59 6.61 18.86
C ARG A 45 -1.88 6.36 18.08
N LEU A 46 -2.21 7.23 17.12
CA LEU A 46 -3.41 7.09 16.29
C LEU A 46 -3.34 5.88 15.37
N GLU A 47 -2.18 5.58 14.79
CA GLU A 47 -1.94 4.36 14.01
C GLU A 47 -2.10 3.10 14.86
N GLY A 48 -1.63 3.12 16.11
CA GLY A 48 -1.85 2.05 17.09
C GLY A 48 -3.34 1.84 17.38
N ASN A 49 -4.08 2.92 17.64
CA ASN A 49 -5.53 2.85 17.88
C ASN A 49 -6.29 2.30 16.67
N LEU A 50 -5.94 2.74 15.46
CA LEU A 50 -6.52 2.22 14.21
C LEU A 50 -6.26 0.72 14.06
N THR A 51 -5.05 0.26 14.39
CA THR A 51 -4.70 -1.16 14.34
C THR A 51 -5.59 -1.99 15.28
N ILE A 52 -5.80 -1.52 16.51
CA ILE A 52 -6.66 -2.17 17.49
C ILE A 52 -8.12 -2.19 16.99
N LEU A 53 -8.66 -1.04 16.59
CA LEU A 53 -10.04 -0.93 16.10
C LEU A 53 -10.28 -1.87 14.91
N ARG A 54 -9.40 -1.85 13.90
CA ARG A 54 -9.46 -2.77 12.76
C ARG A 54 -9.49 -4.22 13.21
N SER A 55 -8.60 -4.63 14.09
CA SER A 55 -8.58 -6.02 14.59
C SER A 55 -9.90 -6.41 15.26
N THR A 56 -10.50 -5.52 16.07
CA THR A 56 -11.79 -5.80 16.73
C THR A 56 -12.94 -5.89 15.74
N THR A 57 -12.99 -5.02 14.74
CA THR A 57 -14.03 -5.06 13.69
C THR A 57 -13.89 -6.30 12.80
N LEU A 58 -12.66 -6.69 12.46
CA LEU A 58 -12.38 -7.92 11.71
C LEU A 58 -12.83 -9.16 12.48
N LEU A 59 -12.55 -9.24 13.78
CA LEU A 59 -13.00 -10.34 14.64
C LEU A 59 -14.53 -10.43 14.74
N ALA A 60 -15.24 -9.31 14.59
CA ALA A 60 -16.70 -9.27 14.62
C ALA A 60 -17.36 -9.59 13.27
N SER A 61 -16.67 -9.43 12.14
CA SER A 61 -17.25 -9.62 10.80
C SER A 61 -17.00 -11.02 10.24
N ALA A 62 -18.09 -11.76 9.97
CA ALA A 62 -18.02 -13.05 9.27
C ALA A 62 -17.50 -12.89 7.84
N GLY A 63 -17.92 -11.83 7.13
CA GLY A 63 -17.44 -11.51 5.79
C GLY A 63 -15.93 -11.24 5.78
N ALA A 64 -15.42 -10.47 6.74
CA ALA A 64 -13.99 -10.19 6.82
C ALA A 64 -13.15 -11.43 7.09
N LYS A 65 -13.60 -12.33 7.98
CA LYS A 65 -12.94 -13.62 8.23
C LYS A 65 -12.90 -14.50 6.98
N LEU A 66 -14.01 -14.53 6.23
CA LEU A 66 -14.10 -15.28 4.99
C LEU A 66 -13.15 -14.73 3.93
N ILE A 67 -13.08 -13.40 3.78
CA ILE A 67 -12.14 -12.77 2.85
C ILE A 67 -10.69 -12.95 3.30
N ALA A 68 -10.39 -12.85 4.59
CA ALA A 68 -9.05 -13.15 5.13
C ALA A 68 -8.62 -14.59 4.80
N HIS A 69 -9.52 -15.56 4.98
CA HIS A 69 -9.28 -16.95 4.62
C HIS A 69 -9.08 -17.13 3.11
N TYR A 70 -9.89 -16.46 2.27
CA TYR A 70 -9.70 -16.47 0.82
C TYR A 70 -8.32 -15.91 0.42
N LEU A 71 -7.90 -14.77 0.99
CA LEU A 71 -6.59 -14.18 0.70
C LEU A 71 -5.43 -15.08 1.12
N ASP A 72 -5.58 -15.81 2.24
CA ASP A 72 -4.56 -16.77 2.70
C ASP A 72 -4.50 -18.02 1.81
N VAL A 73 -5.65 -18.59 1.46
CA VAL A 73 -5.75 -19.76 0.57
C VAL A 73 -5.19 -19.46 -0.83
N PHE A 74 -5.34 -18.22 -1.31
CA PHE A 74 -4.81 -17.75 -2.59
C PHE A 74 -3.49 -16.99 -2.45
N ARG A 75 -2.81 -17.06 -1.30
CA ARG A 75 -1.55 -16.34 -1.04
C ARG A 75 -0.52 -16.55 -2.15
N HIS A 76 -0.42 -17.76 -2.70
CA HIS A 76 0.53 -18.09 -3.78
C HIS A 76 -0.17 -18.29 -5.14
N GLY A 77 -1.35 -17.71 -5.32
CA GLY A 77 -2.18 -17.90 -6.50
C GLY A 77 -2.90 -19.25 -6.50
N LEU A 78 -3.28 -19.70 -7.70
CA LEU A 78 -3.91 -21.00 -7.90
C LEU A 78 -2.83 -22.07 -8.02
N VAL A 79 -2.83 -23.03 -7.10
CA VAL A 79 -1.75 -24.03 -7.01
C VAL A 79 -2.30 -25.43 -7.28
N ALA A 80 -1.67 -26.16 -8.19
CA ALA A 80 -2.16 -27.44 -8.71
C ALA A 80 -2.53 -28.46 -7.61
N HIS A 81 -1.74 -28.56 -6.53
CA HIS A 81 -2.01 -29.51 -5.46
C HIS A 81 -3.20 -29.13 -4.56
N ASN A 82 -3.68 -27.88 -4.62
CA ASN A 82 -4.81 -27.38 -3.83
C ASN A 82 -5.94 -26.80 -4.70
N GLU A 83 -5.86 -26.94 -6.02
CA GLU A 83 -6.77 -26.28 -6.97
C GLU A 83 -8.23 -26.66 -6.73
N ALA A 84 -8.52 -27.94 -6.44
CA ALA A 84 -9.89 -28.37 -6.16
C ALA A 84 -10.52 -27.64 -4.97
N THR A 85 -9.75 -27.49 -3.88
CA THR A 85 -10.19 -26.76 -2.67
C THR A 85 -10.35 -25.27 -2.97
N GLN A 86 -9.40 -24.68 -3.70
CA GLN A 86 -9.42 -23.26 -4.09
C GLN A 86 -10.63 -22.95 -4.98
N VAL A 87 -10.90 -23.80 -5.97
CA VAL A 87 -12.07 -23.70 -6.86
C VAL A 87 -13.37 -23.85 -6.06
N HIS A 88 -13.44 -24.83 -5.16
CA HIS A 88 -14.62 -25.02 -4.31
C HIS A 88 -14.89 -23.80 -3.43
N LEU A 89 -13.84 -23.25 -2.79
CA LEU A 89 -13.94 -22.06 -1.97
C LEU A 89 -14.54 -20.89 -2.79
N VAL A 90 -13.95 -20.57 -3.94
CA VAL A 90 -14.44 -19.46 -4.79
C VAL A 90 -15.89 -19.66 -5.18
N ARG A 91 -16.27 -20.87 -5.62
CA ARG A 91 -17.65 -21.18 -6.00
C ARG A 91 -18.63 -21.09 -4.83
N SER A 92 -18.18 -21.31 -3.60
CA SER A 92 -19.03 -21.22 -2.40
C SER A 92 -19.24 -19.78 -1.91
N ILE A 93 -18.34 -18.86 -2.23
CA ILE A 93 -18.35 -17.50 -1.67
C ILE A 93 -18.69 -16.41 -2.69
N VAL A 94 -18.51 -16.66 -3.98
CA VAL A 94 -18.75 -15.67 -5.03
C VAL A 94 -20.14 -15.86 -5.62
N ALA A 95 -20.94 -14.80 -5.61
CA ALA A 95 -22.26 -14.78 -6.25
C ALA A 95 -22.15 -14.95 -7.77
N THR A 96 -23.12 -15.62 -8.38
CA THR A 96 -23.13 -15.94 -9.82
C THR A 96 -23.09 -14.69 -10.70
N ASP A 97 -23.68 -13.60 -10.24
CA ASP A 97 -23.77 -12.30 -10.92
C ASP A 97 -22.66 -11.31 -10.51
N ALA A 98 -21.70 -11.75 -9.69
CA ALA A 98 -20.63 -10.86 -9.25
C ALA A 98 -19.78 -10.38 -10.44
N ILE A 99 -19.44 -9.09 -10.39
CA ILE A 99 -18.54 -8.43 -11.34
C ILE A 99 -17.15 -8.44 -10.76
N VAL A 100 -16.20 -9.02 -11.49
CA VAL A 100 -14.82 -9.21 -11.07
C VAL A 100 -13.94 -8.41 -12.02
N THR A 101 -13.22 -7.41 -11.50
CA THR A 101 -12.32 -6.56 -12.30
C THR A 101 -12.98 -5.94 -13.54
N GLY A 102 -14.27 -5.58 -13.44
CA GLY A 102 -15.06 -5.01 -14.55
C GLY A 102 -15.65 -6.04 -15.52
N VAL A 103 -15.46 -7.33 -15.28
CA VAL A 103 -15.99 -8.44 -16.09
C VAL A 103 -17.11 -9.14 -15.32
N GLN A 104 -18.28 -9.27 -15.94
CA GLN A 104 -19.36 -10.09 -15.41
C GLN A 104 -19.02 -11.57 -15.60
N GLY A 105 -19.13 -12.38 -14.56
CA GLY A 105 -18.83 -13.81 -14.65
C GLY A 105 -18.66 -14.54 -13.32
N GLY A 106 -18.88 -13.87 -12.19
CA GLY A 106 -18.89 -14.50 -10.87
C GLY A 106 -17.62 -15.28 -10.57
N ALA A 107 -17.79 -16.50 -10.07
CA ALA A 107 -16.70 -17.39 -9.68
C ALA A 107 -15.73 -17.71 -10.84
N ASP A 108 -16.23 -17.88 -12.07
CA ASP A 108 -15.40 -18.27 -13.20
C ASP A 108 -14.45 -17.12 -13.61
N ALA A 109 -14.91 -15.87 -13.53
CA ALA A 109 -14.08 -14.70 -13.77
C ALA A 109 -12.94 -14.57 -12.74
N VAL A 110 -13.22 -14.85 -11.46
CA VAL A 110 -12.18 -14.89 -10.40
C VAL A 110 -11.14 -15.96 -10.70
N LEU A 111 -11.59 -17.19 -10.98
CA LEU A 111 -10.71 -18.33 -11.22
C LEU A 111 -9.84 -18.12 -12.46
N GLU A 112 -10.40 -17.56 -13.52
CA GLU A 112 -9.67 -17.27 -14.73
C GLU A 112 -8.58 -16.21 -14.51
N GLY A 113 -8.88 -15.15 -13.74
CA GLY A 113 -7.88 -14.19 -13.31
C GLY A 113 -6.71 -14.87 -12.58
N TRP A 114 -7.00 -15.74 -11.62
CA TRP A 114 -5.96 -16.48 -10.91
C TRP A 114 -5.15 -17.42 -11.79
N ARG A 115 -5.78 -18.12 -12.75
CA ARG A 115 -5.05 -18.96 -13.72
C ARG A 115 -4.07 -18.14 -14.54
N GLN A 116 -4.48 -16.97 -15.02
CA GLN A 116 -3.63 -16.09 -15.81
C GLN A 116 -2.43 -15.60 -15.00
N TYR A 117 -2.66 -15.11 -13.77
CA TYR A 117 -1.58 -14.70 -12.88
C TYR A 117 -0.64 -15.88 -12.56
N SER A 118 -1.18 -17.05 -12.22
CA SER A 118 -0.37 -18.21 -11.77
C SER A 118 0.45 -18.80 -12.92
N ARG A 119 -0.09 -18.75 -14.15
CA ARG A 119 0.63 -19.13 -15.36
C ARG A 119 1.75 -18.15 -15.69
N ALA A 120 1.52 -16.85 -15.53
CA ALA A 120 2.51 -15.83 -15.88
C ALA A 120 3.58 -15.64 -14.80
N PHE A 121 3.23 -15.83 -13.53
CA PHE A 121 4.10 -15.63 -12.38
C PHE A 121 4.05 -16.85 -11.44
N PRO A 122 4.89 -17.87 -11.70
CA PRO A 122 4.96 -19.07 -10.87
C PRO A 122 5.36 -18.79 -9.41
N ALA A 123 6.13 -17.72 -9.20
CA ALA A 123 6.55 -17.25 -7.89
C ALA A 123 5.86 -15.92 -7.58
N MET A 124 4.60 -16.01 -7.14
CA MET A 124 3.84 -14.88 -6.65
C MET A 124 3.52 -15.02 -5.15
N GLU A 125 3.29 -13.88 -4.51
CA GLU A 125 2.75 -13.80 -3.17
C GLU A 125 1.78 -12.62 -3.05
N LEU A 126 0.56 -12.90 -2.59
CA LEU A 126 -0.39 -11.88 -2.18
C LEU A 126 -0.06 -11.43 -0.76
N VAL A 127 0.26 -10.14 -0.63
CA VAL A 127 0.60 -9.51 0.64
C VAL A 127 -0.56 -8.61 1.06
N GLN A 128 -1.24 -9.01 2.14
CA GLN A 128 -2.34 -8.25 2.73
C GLN A 128 -1.78 -7.27 3.79
N SER A 129 -2.09 -6.00 3.64
CA SER A 129 -1.66 -4.92 4.56
C SER A 129 -2.69 -4.69 5.67
N HIS A 130 -3.95 -4.42 5.29
CA HIS A 130 -5.05 -4.26 6.23
C HIS A 130 -6.40 -4.48 5.54
N MET A 131 -7.46 -4.56 6.33
CA MET A 131 -8.83 -4.66 5.86
C MET A 131 -9.71 -3.66 6.63
N ASP A 132 -10.62 -3.01 5.91
CA ASP A 132 -11.65 -2.16 6.48
C ASP A 132 -13.02 -2.82 6.26
N VAL A 133 -13.90 -2.74 7.25
CA VAL A 133 -15.24 -3.31 7.19
C VAL A 133 -16.26 -2.20 7.41
N LEU A 134 -17.08 -1.95 6.40
CA LEU A 134 -18.20 -1.04 6.45
C LEU A 134 -19.48 -1.85 6.65
N HIS A 135 -20.19 -1.55 7.73
CA HIS A 135 -21.49 -2.14 8.01
C HIS A 135 -22.56 -1.28 7.32
N LEU A 136 -23.36 -1.92 6.48
CA LEU A 136 -24.53 -1.35 5.83
C LEU A 136 -25.78 -1.93 6.51
N ASP A 137 -26.95 -1.33 6.29
CA ASP A 137 -28.19 -1.71 6.99
C ASP A 137 -28.54 -3.21 6.85
N SER A 138 -28.19 -3.82 5.71
CA SER A 138 -28.50 -5.22 5.38
C SER A 138 -27.29 -6.03 4.92
N SER A 139 -26.09 -5.44 4.90
CA SER A 139 -24.90 -6.11 4.34
C SER A 139 -23.60 -5.56 4.94
N GLN A 140 -22.48 -6.18 4.57
CA GLN A 140 -21.15 -5.70 4.94
C GLN A 140 -20.33 -5.53 3.67
N LEU A 141 -19.63 -4.41 3.56
CA LEU A 141 -18.61 -4.19 2.55
C LEU A 141 -17.24 -4.37 3.20
N VAL A 142 -16.49 -5.36 2.71
CA VAL A 142 -15.11 -5.62 3.15
C VAL A 142 -14.17 -5.07 2.09
N HIS A 143 -13.33 -4.12 2.48
CA HIS A 143 -12.32 -3.54 1.62
C HIS A 143 -10.93 -4.02 2.05
N CYS A 144 -10.19 -4.60 1.12
CA CYS A 144 -8.87 -5.17 1.37
C CYS A 144 -7.79 -4.31 0.75
N PHE A 145 -6.75 -4.04 1.52
CA PHE A 145 -5.57 -3.31 1.08
C PHE A 145 -4.39 -4.27 1.05
N GLY A 146 -3.67 -4.27 -0.07
CA GLY A 146 -2.51 -5.11 -0.27
C GLY A 146 -1.93 -4.94 -1.66
N HIS A 147 -0.95 -5.79 -1.97
CA HIS A 147 -0.33 -5.88 -3.28
C HIS A 147 0.06 -7.33 -3.57
N ILE A 148 0.28 -7.64 -4.84
CA ILE A 148 0.86 -8.92 -5.24
C ILE A 148 2.34 -8.67 -5.54
N GLU A 149 3.21 -9.45 -4.91
CA GLU A 149 4.63 -9.53 -5.25
C GLU A 149 4.84 -10.65 -6.28
N CYS A 150 5.24 -10.27 -7.47
CA CYS A 150 5.43 -11.18 -8.60
C CYS A 150 6.91 -11.22 -8.98
N ARG A 151 7.59 -12.36 -8.74
CA ARG A 151 8.97 -12.52 -9.21
C ARG A 151 9.00 -12.80 -10.70
N ILE A 152 9.76 -12.01 -11.43
CA ILE A 152 9.95 -12.18 -12.87
C ILE A 152 10.80 -13.42 -13.10
N SER A 153 10.22 -14.42 -13.76
CA SER A 153 10.89 -15.64 -14.20
C SER A 153 11.10 -15.64 -15.71
N ARG A 154 11.87 -16.60 -16.23
CA ARG A 154 11.96 -16.81 -17.69
C ARG A 154 10.58 -17.06 -18.30
N GLN A 155 9.77 -17.89 -17.65
CA GLN A 155 8.38 -18.17 -18.05
C GLN A 155 7.55 -16.88 -18.11
N THR A 156 7.74 -15.96 -17.16
CA THR A 156 7.09 -14.65 -17.17
C THR A 156 7.45 -13.84 -18.40
N LEU A 157 8.75 -13.78 -18.74
CA LEU A 157 9.21 -13.04 -19.93
C LEU A 157 8.68 -13.68 -21.21
N GLU A 158 8.69 -15.00 -21.32
CA GLU A 158 8.13 -15.74 -22.47
C GLU A 158 6.63 -15.48 -22.64
N THR A 159 5.90 -15.32 -21.54
CA THR A 159 4.45 -15.16 -21.53
C THR A 159 4.02 -13.71 -21.77
N ILE A 160 4.65 -12.74 -21.09
CA ILE A 160 4.20 -11.33 -21.06
C ILE A 160 5.03 -10.44 -22.00
N TYR A 161 6.35 -10.68 -22.08
CA TYR A 161 7.28 -9.81 -22.81
C TYR A 161 8.18 -10.61 -23.78
N PRO A 162 7.61 -11.41 -24.70
CA PRO A 162 8.38 -12.34 -25.53
C PRO A 162 9.41 -11.62 -26.41
N HIS A 163 9.14 -10.36 -26.78
CA HIS A 163 10.03 -9.52 -27.58
C HIS A 163 11.36 -9.22 -26.85
N LEU A 164 11.38 -9.12 -25.52
CA LEU A 164 12.61 -8.86 -24.77
C LEU A 164 13.63 -10.00 -24.93
N LEU A 165 13.15 -11.25 -25.02
CA LEU A 165 14.02 -12.41 -25.22
C LEU A 165 14.64 -12.46 -26.63
N GLN A 166 14.00 -11.81 -27.60
CA GLN A 166 14.43 -11.79 -28.99
C GLN A 166 15.27 -10.56 -29.34
N GLN A 167 14.95 -9.40 -28.75
CA GLN A 167 15.47 -8.10 -29.17
C GLN A 167 16.41 -7.46 -28.14
N ASP A 168 16.23 -7.75 -26.84
CA ASP A 168 16.99 -7.09 -25.76
C ASP A 168 17.27 -8.08 -24.61
N GLN A 169 18.19 -9.00 -24.88
CA GLN A 169 18.59 -10.04 -23.94
C GLN A 169 19.27 -9.47 -22.68
N ASP A 170 19.93 -8.32 -22.79
CA ASP A 170 20.57 -7.66 -21.65
C ASP A 170 19.51 -7.13 -20.66
N LEU A 171 18.45 -6.49 -21.16
CA LEU A 171 17.32 -6.10 -20.32
C LEU A 171 16.60 -7.31 -19.75
N ALA A 172 16.37 -8.37 -20.54
CA ALA A 172 15.78 -9.61 -20.05
C ALA A 172 16.59 -10.20 -18.88
N CYS A 173 17.91 -10.28 -19.01
CA CYS A 173 18.81 -10.74 -17.95
C CYS A 173 18.73 -9.88 -16.69
N ARG A 174 18.61 -8.55 -16.82
CA ARG A 174 18.46 -7.64 -15.67
C ARG A 174 17.12 -7.78 -14.95
N LEU A 175 16.06 -8.10 -15.70
CA LEU A 175 14.71 -8.27 -15.15
C LEU A 175 14.51 -9.63 -14.45
N LEU A 176 15.23 -10.67 -14.88
CA LEU A 176 15.14 -11.99 -14.24
C LEU A 176 15.43 -11.91 -12.74
N GLY A 177 14.53 -12.49 -11.94
CA GLY A 177 14.63 -12.51 -10.48
C GLY A 177 14.16 -11.24 -9.78
N GLN A 178 13.92 -10.14 -10.51
CA GLN A 178 13.34 -8.92 -9.93
C GLN A 178 11.90 -9.16 -9.48
N VAL A 179 11.44 -8.37 -8.49
CA VAL A 179 10.09 -8.47 -7.94
C VAL A 179 9.26 -7.26 -8.38
N LEU A 180 8.16 -7.54 -9.08
CA LEU A 180 7.15 -6.54 -9.42
C LEU A 180 6.14 -6.46 -8.28
N LYS A 181 5.93 -5.26 -7.74
CA LYS A 181 4.87 -4.99 -6.76
C LYS A 181 3.65 -4.42 -7.47
N VAL A 182 2.67 -5.28 -7.71
CA VAL A 182 1.41 -4.90 -8.34
C VAL A 182 0.42 -4.49 -7.27
N ARG A 183 0.20 -3.19 -7.13
CA ARG A 183 -0.85 -2.68 -6.24
C ARG A 183 -2.20 -3.07 -6.83
N GLN A 184 -3.01 -3.82 -6.09
CA GLN A 184 -4.40 -4.00 -6.47
C GLN A 184 -5.10 -2.66 -6.23
N SER A 185 -5.37 -1.91 -7.31
CA SER A 185 -6.06 -0.64 -7.19
C SER A 185 -7.52 -0.89 -6.88
N ALA A 186 -7.96 -0.56 -5.66
CA ALA A 186 -9.30 -0.04 -5.49
C ALA A 186 -9.33 1.38 -6.06
N PRO A 187 -10.41 1.80 -6.74
CA PRO A 187 -10.53 3.17 -7.23
C PRO A 187 -10.37 4.14 -6.07
N ARG A 188 -9.43 5.08 -6.23
CA ARG A 188 -9.03 6.11 -5.27
C ARG A 188 -10.14 7.15 -4.97
N SER A 189 -11.36 6.93 -5.46
CA SER A 189 -12.47 7.89 -5.44
C SER A 189 -13.21 8.03 -4.10
N TRP A 190 -12.87 7.24 -3.08
CA TRP A 190 -13.55 7.29 -1.78
C TRP A 190 -12.81 8.13 -0.71
N LEU A 191 -11.63 8.66 -1.01
CA LEU A 191 -10.80 9.38 -0.01
C LEU A 191 -10.97 10.91 0.00
N ASN A 192 -11.83 11.49 -0.85
CA ASN A 192 -12.06 12.94 -0.91
C ASN A 192 -13.53 13.34 -0.67
N ALA A 193 -14.25 12.61 0.16
CA ALA A 193 -15.56 13.05 0.67
C ALA A 193 -15.49 13.21 2.20
N ALA A 194 -14.84 14.28 2.62
CA ALA A 194 -15.01 14.91 3.93
C ALA A 194 -14.92 16.42 3.73
#